data_AF-A0A1I0ET38-F1
#
_entry.id   AF-A0A1I0ET38-F1
#
_cell.length_a   1.000
_cell.length_b   1.000
_cell.length_c   1.000
_cell.angle_alpha   90.00
_cell.angle_beta   90.00
_cell.angle_gamma   90.00
#
_symmetry.space_group_name_H-M   'P 1'
#
loop_
_entity.id
_entity.type
_entity.pdbx_description
1 polymer ?
#
loop_
_entity_poly.entity_id
_entity_poly.type
_entity_poly.pdbx_seq_one_letter_code
_entity_poly.pdbx_strand_id
1 'polypeptide(L)'
;MEIQRSITFRSSLSIVIILVLAILIYGYIRFQMNVIYPTVQVEIEADFLSEAYFSALSEQYDQIRSEHSKWYAWDHSEAIASHAILTRMMHDLLEKQEDLYGHKHFNLFFDTFDQHVKELPYITEEIHYFRNQLNEYGEAPKQLEEMVELAACGKWQLFSGKFHRYEVNDYDASYNEKFISADGRFEVVYNTETGQMITDAINMGTYNYAPGSIAPWKYYLHHKYDKVSWKKWGNTDQVSYEEIKQREPSIITFLL
;
A
#
# COMPACT_ATOMS: atom_id res chain seq x y z
N MET A 1 -34.40 43.70 -12.65
CA MET A 1 -32.94 43.84 -12.41
C MET A 1 -32.48 43.26 -11.06
N GLU A 2 -33.37 43.02 -10.08
CA GLU A 2 -33.01 42.41 -8.78
C GLU A 2 -32.83 40.89 -8.79
N ILE A 3 -33.60 40.15 -9.59
CA ILE A 3 -33.54 38.67 -9.62
C ILE A 3 -32.17 38.17 -10.12
N GLN A 4 -31.60 38.84 -11.12
CA GLN A 4 -30.30 38.49 -11.71
C GLN A 4 -29.12 38.71 -10.74
N ARG A 5 -29.23 39.69 -9.82
CA ARG A 5 -28.24 39.93 -8.75
C ARG A 5 -28.29 38.87 -7.64
N SER A 6 -29.48 38.35 -7.33
CA SER A 6 -29.62 37.32 -6.28
C SER A 6 -29.05 35.96 -6.70
N ILE A 7 -29.18 35.61 -7.99
CA ILE A 7 -28.67 34.34 -8.55
C ILE A 7 -27.13 34.38 -8.65
N THR A 8 -26.57 35.49 -9.12
CA THR A 8 -25.10 35.69 -9.18
C THR A 8 -24.45 35.74 -7.79
N PHE A 9 -25.14 36.28 -6.78
CA PHE A 9 -24.61 36.29 -5.41
C PHE A 9 -24.58 34.89 -4.77
N ARG A 10 -25.63 34.08 -4.97
CA ARG A 10 -25.69 32.69 -4.45
C ARG A 10 -24.68 31.76 -5.12
N SER A 11 -24.45 31.92 -6.43
CA SER A 11 -23.41 31.16 -7.15
C SER A 11 -22.01 31.55 -6.68
N SER A 12 -21.75 32.84 -6.44
CA SER A 12 -20.47 33.34 -5.96
C SER A 12 -20.15 32.85 -4.54
N LEU A 13 -21.14 32.88 -3.63
CA LEU A 13 -20.98 32.38 -2.27
C LEU A 13 -20.71 30.87 -2.22
N SER A 14 -21.37 30.09 -3.08
CA SER A 14 -21.14 28.65 -3.18
C SER A 14 -19.73 28.33 -3.68
N ILE A 15 -19.22 29.09 -4.66
CA ILE A 15 -17.84 28.95 -5.17
C ILE A 15 -16.83 29.31 -4.08
N VAL A 16 -17.06 30.38 -3.31
CA VAL A 16 -16.17 30.77 -2.20
C VAL A 16 -16.14 29.71 -1.11
N ILE A 17 -17.28 29.12 -0.74
CA ILE A 17 -17.34 28.03 0.25
C ILE A 17 -16.58 26.81 -0.25
N ILE A 18 -16.74 26.42 -1.52
CA ILE A 18 -16.01 25.30 -2.12
C ILE A 18 -14.50 25.56 -2.12
N LEU A 19 -14.07 26.79 -2.47
CA LEU A 19 -12.66 27.16 -2.47
C LEU A 19 -12.07 27.19 -1.05
N VAL A 20 -12.80 27.69 -0.06
CA VAL A 20 -12.38 27.66 1.35
C VAL A 20 -12.26 26.22 1.85
N LEU A 21 -13.24 25.37 1.55
CA LEU A 21 -13.17 23.94 1.88
C LEU A 21 -11.99 23.26 1.18
N ALA A 22 -11.76 23.54 -0.10
CA ALA A 22 -10.62 23.00 -0.84
C ALA A 22 -9.27 23.45 -0.26
N ILE A 23 -9.15 24.73 0.16
CA ILE A 23 -7.95 25.26 0.82
C ILE A 23 -7.74 24.62 2.19
N LEU A 24 -8.81 24.43 2.98
CA LEU A 24 -8.73 23.76 4.28
C LEU A 24 -8.38 22.28 4.13
N ILE A 25 -8.95 21.58 3.14
CA ILE A 25 -8.62 20.19 2.80
C ILE A 25 -7.17 20.10 2.33
N TYR A 26 -6.74 20.99 1.44
CA TYR A 26 -5.35 21.02 0.95
C TYR A 26 -4.35 21.32 2.07
N GLY A 27 -4.66 22.29 2.94
CA GLY A 27 -3.87 22.60 4.14
C GLY A 27 -3.79 21.42 5.11
N TYR A 28 -4.92 20.73 5.34
CA TYR A 28 -4.98 19.52 6.15
C TYR A 28 -4.13 18.39 5.57
N ILE A 29 -4.26 18.10 4.27
CA ILE A 29 -3.45 17.09 3.57
C ILE A 29 -1.95 17.43 3.69
N ARG A 30 -1.56 18.67 3.41
CA ARG A 30 -0.15 19.12 3.52
C ARG A 30 0.39 19.04 4.94
N PHE A 31 -0.44 19.29 5.96
CA PHE A 31 -0.05 19.20 7.36
C PHE A 31 0.11 17.75 7.82
N GLN A 32 -0.80 16.85 7.42
CA GLN A 32 -0.68 15.41 7.69
C GLN A 32 0.61 14.81 7.09
N MET A 33 1.11 15.35 5.98
CA MET A 33 2.40 14.95 5.41
C MET A 33 3.64 15.46 6.18
N ASN A 34 3.47 16.26 7.24
CA ASN A 34 4.57 16.78 8.07
C ASN A 34 4.70 16.05 9.42
N VAL A 35 3.96 14.97 9.66
CA VAL A 35 4.13 14.16 10.88
C VAL A 35 5.52 13.55 10.86
N ILE A 36 6.38 13.89 11.80
CA ILE A 36 7.66 13.22 11.99
C ILE A 36 7.43 12.11 13.02
N TYR A 37 7.62 10.85 12.62
CA TYR A 37 7.52 9.74 13.54
C TYR A 37 8.75 9.73 14.45
N PRO A 38 8.60 9.88 15.77
CA PRO A 38 9.72 9.73 16.68
C PRO A 38 10.19 8.28 16.68
N THR A 39 11.47 8.05 16.94
CA THR A 39 11.96 6.72 17.29
C THR A 39 11.38 6.33 18.65
N VAL A 40 10.50 5.34 18.65
CA VAL A 40 9.92 4.76 19.87
C VAL A 40 10.36 3.31 19.95
N GLN A 41 10.95 2.93 21.07
CA GLN A 41 11.34 1.54 21.31
C GLN A 41 10.12 0.75 21.80
N VAL A 42 9.90 -0.41 21.18
CA VAL A 42 8.85 -1.35 21.57
C VAL A 42 9.54 -2.64 21.96
N GLU A 43 9.42 -3.01 23.23
CA GLU A 43 9.97 -4.24 23.78
C GLU A 43 8.85 -5.25 23.99
N ILE A 44 8.96 -6.40 23.34
CA ILE A 44 8.00 -7.50 23.46
C ILE A 44 8.78 -8.74 23.87
N GLU A 45 8.51 -9.25 25.07
CA GLU A 45 9.12 -10.48 25.59
C GLU A 45 8.39 -11.75 25.11
N ALA A 46 7.17 -11.61 24.60
CA ALA A 46 6.36 -12.74 24.15
C ALA A 46 6.92 -13.37 22.87
N ASP A 47 6.76 -14.69 22.76
CA ASP A 47 7.15 -15.44 21.56
C ASP A 47 6.42 -14.91 20.32
N PHE A 48 7.17 -14.71 19.23
CA PHE A 48 6.65 -14.16 17.98
C PHE A 48 5.44 -14.96 17.50
N LEU A 49 4.40 -14.26 17.04
CA LEU A 49 3.12 -14.83 16.59
C LEU A 49 2.29 -15.57 17.66
N SER A 50 2.71 -15.60 18.93
CA SER A 50 1.84 -16.10 20.01
C SER A 50 0.64 -15.17 20.26
N GLU A 51 -0.38 -15.65 20.96
CA GLU A 51 -1.49 -14.78 21.40
C GLU A 51 -0.97 -13.63 22.29
N ALA A 52 -0.03 -13.94 23.18
CA ALA A 52 0.63 -12.97 24.03
C ALA A 52 1.40 -11.90 23.25
N TYR A 53 1.98 -12.26 22.09
CA TYR A 53 2.64 -11.29 21.22
C TYR A 53 1.66 -10.25 20.66
N PHE A 54 0.50 -10.68 20.15
CA PHE A 54 -0.51 -9.75 19.65
C PHE A 54 -1.14 -8.91 20.78
N SER A 55 -1.35 -9.50 21.96
CA SER A 55 -1.77 -8.74 23.15
C SER A 55 -0.73 -7.69 23.54
N ALA A 56 0.55 -8.06 23.57
CA ALA A 56 1.64 -7.12 23.89
C ALA A 56 1.75 -5.99 22.87
N LEU A 57 1.60 -6.26 21.57
CA LEU A 57 1.52 -5.21 20.54
C LEU A 57 0.38 -4.23 20.83
N SER A 58 -0.80 -4.74 21.19
CA SER A 58 -1.96 -3.90 21.52
C SER A 58 -1.75 -3.07 22.78
N GLU A 59 -1.16 -3.64 23.84
CA GLU A 59 -0.85 -2.92 25.07
C GLU A 59 0.19 -1.82 24.84
N GLN A 60 1.24 -2.12 24.08
CA GLN A 60 2.26 -1.14 23.70
C GLN A 60 1.67 -0.02 22.83
N TYR A 61 0.78 -0.36 21.89
CA TYR A 61 0.05 0.63 21.11
C TYR A 61 -0.72 1.61 22.00
N ASP A 62 -1.52 1.10 22.93
CA ASP A 62 -2.33 1.92 23.82
C ASP A 62 -1.47 2.79 24.75
N GLN A 63 -0.36 2.24 25.25
CA GLN A 63 0.60 2.98 26.08
C GLN A 63 1.21 4.15 25.29
N ILE A 64 1.80 3.88 24.13
CA ILE A 64 2.46 4.91 23.30
C ILE A 64 1.45 5.96 22.86
N ARG A 65 0.25 5.53 22.45
CA ARG A 65 -0.83 6.43 22.08
C ARG A 65 -1.18 7.36 23.26
N SER A 66 -1.32 6.81 24.47
CA SER A 66 -1.63 7.61 25.66
C SER A 66 -0.52 8.61 25.98
N GLU A 67 0.75 8.20 25.90
CA GLU A 67 1.92 9.05 26.19
C GLU A 67 2.06 10.22 25.19
N HIS A 68 1.67 9.98 23.93
CA HIS A 68 1.75 10.98 22.87
C HIS A 68 0.43 11.75 22.65
N SER A 69 -0.64 11.40 23.37
CA SER A 69 -1.95 12.01 23.18
C SER A 69 -1.94 13.49 23.54
N LYS A 70 -2.59 14.28 22.70
CA LYS A 70 -2.72 15.72 22.87
C LYS A 70 -4.19 16.10 22.90
N TRP A 71 -4.52 17.09 23.73
CA TRP A 71 -5.89 17.54 23.97
C TRP A 71 -6.56 18.26 22.79
N TYR A 72 -5.84 18.56 21.71
CA TYR A 72 -6.34 19.35 20.57
C TYR A 72 -6.58 18.48 19.32
N ALA A 73 -7.40 18.98 18.40
CA ALA A 73 -7.98 18.26 17.24
C ALA A 73 -6.99 17.66 16.22
N TRP A 74 -5.69 17.85 16.40
CA TRP A 74 -4.62 17.36 15.52
C TRP A 74 -3.69 16.44 16.30
N ASP A 75 -4.28 15.48 17.01
CA ASP A 75 -3.56 14.43 17.71
C ASP A 75 -3.02 13.43 16.69
N HIS A 76 -1.72 13.15 16.77
CA HIS A 76 -1.02 12.16 15.93
C HIS A 76 -0.59 10.94 16.74
N SER A 77 -1.07 10.81 17.98
CA SER A 77 -0.75 9.70 18.88
C SER A 77 -1.01 8.33 18.26
N GLU A 78 -2.14 8.14 17.57
CA GLU A 78 -2.48 6.88 16.88
C GLU A 78 -1.49 6.55 15.76
N ALA A 79 -1.04 7.56 15.02
CA ALA A 79 -0.07 7.40 13.94
C ALA A 79 1.34 7.11 14.49
N ILE A 80 1.73 7.78 15.58
CA ILE A 80 3.01 7.53 16.26
C ILE A 80 3.04 6.11 16.84
N ALA A 81 1.99 5.71 17.54
CA ALA A 81 1.86 4.36 18.09
C ALA A 81 1.87 3.32 16.97
N SER A 82 1.07 3.50 15.92
CA SER A 82 1.04 2.55 14.80
C SER A 82 2.37 2.45 14.07
N HIS A 83 3.08 3.55 13.86
CA HIS A 83 4.42 3.51 13.27
C HIS A 83 5.38 2.69 14.14
N ALA A 84 5.37 2.91 15.46
CA ALA A 84 6.22 2.14 16.39
C ALA A 84 5.90 0.63 16.35
N ILE A 85 4.61 0.27 16.35
CA ILE A 85 4.16 -1.11 16.21
C ILE A 85 4.59 -1.72 14.87
N LEU A 86 4.43 -1.00 13.75
CA LEU A 86 4.87 -1.47 12.44
C LEU A 86 6.36 -1.71 12.39
N THR A 87 7.18 -0.75 12.84
CA THR A 87 8.64 -0.93 12.91
C THR A 87 9.01 -2.15 13.74
N ARG A 88 8.30 -2.41 14.84
CA ARG A 88 8.52 -3.62 15.64
C ARG A 88 8.15 -4.90 14.88
N MET A 89 6.97 -4.95 14.29
CA MET A 89 6.52 -6.12 13.50
C MET A 89 7.44 -6.39 12.32
N MET A 90 7.95 -5.34 11.66
CA MET A 90 8.93 -5.43 10.58
C MET A 90 10.23 -6.07 11.08
N HIS A 91 10.77 -5.59 12.20
CA HIS A 91 11.97 -6.15 12.82
C HIS A 91 11.79 -7.61 13.22
N ASP A 92 10.69 -7.94 13.90
CA ASP A 92 10.39 -9.32 14.32
C ASP A 92 10.27 -10.28 13.14
N LEU A 93 9.60 -9.86 12.07
CA LEU A 93 9.49 -10.67 10.87
C LEU A 93 10.86 -10.91 10.23
N LEU A 94 11.72 -9.89 10.15
CA LEU A 94 13.06 -10.04 9.59
C LEU A 94 13.96 -10.98 10.42
N GLU A 95 13.82 -10.99 11.74
CA GLU A 95 14.57 -11.90 12.61
C GLU A 95 14.06 -13.35 12.56
N LYS A 96 12.76 -13.54 12.27
CA LYS A 96 12.05 -14.84 12.38
C LYS A 96 11.25 -15.18 11.13
N GLN A 97 11.84 -14.92 9.96
CA GLN A 97 11.15 -15.03 8.67
C GLN A 97 10.49 -16.40 8.45
N GLU A 98 11.17 -17.48 8.86
CA GLU A 98 10.71 -18.86 8.66
C GLU A 98 9.50 -19.22 9.55
N ASP A 99 9.33 -18.54 10.69
CA ASP A 99 8.29 -18.86 11.68
C ASP A 99 6.88 -18.48 11.21
N LEU A 100 6.75 -17.59 10.21
CA LEU A 100 5.46 -17.14 9.71
C LEU A 100 4.81 -18.18 8.77
N TYR A 101 5.59 -18.93 7.98
CA TYR A 101 5.05 -19.87 7.00
C TYR A 101 4.21 -20.97 7.64
N GLY A 102 2.96 -21.10 7.20
CA GLY A 102 2.03 -22.10 7.73
C GLY A 102 1.62 -21.90 9.19
N HIS A 103 1.99 -20.78 9.82
CA HIS A 103 1.64 -20.51 11.21
C HIS A 103 0.13 -20.26 11.36
N LYS A 104 -0.46 -20.73 12.48
CA LYS A 104 -1.90 -20.58 12.75
C LYS A 104 -2.39 -19.12 12.78
N HIS A 105 -1.47 -18.18 13.07
CA HIS A 105 -1.73 -16.74 13.10
C HIS A 105 -1.17 -15.99 11.89
N PHE A 106 -0.89 -16.68 10.78
CA PHE A 106 -0.44 -16.07 9.53
C PHE A 106 -1.35 -14.90 9.11
N ASN A 107 -2.65 -15.14 8.99
CA ASN A 107 -3.60 -14.10 8.61
C ASN A 107 -3.70 -12.97 9.65
N LEU A 108 -3.64 -13.31 10.93
CA LEU A 108 -3.69 -12.33 12.01
C LEU A 108 -2.50 -11.36 11.94
N PHE A 109 -1.30 -11.84 11.60
CA PHE A 109 -0.15 -10.98 11.39
C PHE A 109 -0.41 -9.93 10.30
N PHE A 110 -0.85 -10.35 9.10
CA PHE A 110 -1.13 -9.42 8.00
C PHE A 110 -2.32 -8.50 8.30
N ASP A 111 -3.37 -9.01 8.96
CA ASP A 111 -4.52 -8.20 9.40
C ASP A 111 -4.07 -7.09 10.35
N THR A 112 -3.25 -7.42 11.36
CA THR A 112 -2.68 -6.47 12.31
C THR A 112 -1.76 -5.46 11.61
N PHE A 113 -0.90 -5.93 10.71
CA PHE A 113 0.01 -5.07 9.96
C PHE A 113 -0.77 -4.06 9.10
N ASP A 114 -1.71 -4.54 8.28
CA ASP A 114 -2.53 -3.69 7.40
C ASP A 114 -3.39 -2.71 8.20
N GLN A 115 -3.85 -3.09 9.40
CA GLN A 115 -4.59 -2.21 10.29
C GLN A 115 -3.72 -1.03 10.75
N HIS A 116 -2.52 -1.28 11.26
CA HIS A 116 -1.63 -0.20 11.68
C HIS A 116 -1.16 0.68 10.52
N VAL A 117 -0.99 0.11 9.32
CA VAL A 117 -0.72 0.92 8.13
C VAL A 117 -1.85 1.92 7.86
N LYS A 118 -3.11 1.52 8.06
CA LYS A 118 -4.28 2.39 7.84
C LYS A 118 -4.37 3.54 8.83
N GLU A 119 -3.76 3.42 10.00
CA GLU A 119 -3.67 4.52 10.98
C GLU A 119 -2.62 5.58 10.59
N LEU A 120 -1.77 5.30 9.59
CA LEU A 120 -0.75 6.25 9.16
C LEU A 120 -1.37 7.35 8.26
N PRO A 121 -1.01 8.63 8.48
CA PRO A 121 -1.34 9.70 7.53
C PRO A 121 -0.62 9.53 6.19
N TYR A 122 0.59 8.96 6.20
CA TYR A 122 1.37 8.63 5.02
C TYR A 122 2.33 7.46 5.29
N ILE A 123 2.69 6.72 4.25
CA ILE A 123 3.65 5.62 4.29
C ILE A 123 5.08 6.17 4.29
N THR A 124 5.94 5.67 5.19
CA THR A 124 7.38 5.96 5.17
C THR A 124 8.07 5.14 4.09
N GLU A 125 9.27 5.55 3.68
CA GLU A 125 10.04 4.83 2.66
C GLU A 125 10.38 3.40 3.10
N GLU A 126 10.71 3.23 4.38
CA GLU A 126 11.01 1.94 5.00
C GLU A 126 9.80 0.99 4.90
N ILE A 127 8.61 1.46 5.32
CA ILE A 127 7.37 0.69 5.20
C ILE A 127 7.04 0.43 3.73
N HIS A 128 7.27 1.40 2.84
CA HIS A 128 7.02 1.21 1.40
C HIS A 128 7.82 0.04 0.84
N TYR A 129 9.14 0.00 1.03
CA TYR A 129 9.94 -1.10 0.49
C TYR A 129 9.75 -2.43 1.23
N PHE A 130 9.34 -2.38 2.50
CA PHE A 130 9.02 -3.60 3.26
C PHE A 130 7.88 -4.43 2.65
N ARG A 131 7.05 -3.81 1.79
CA ARG A 131 6.03 -4.53 1.02
C ARG A 131 6.61 -5.66 0.17
N ASN A 132 7.87 -5.54 -0.26
CA ASN A 132 8.54 -6.59 -1.04
C ASN A 132 8.80 -7.82 -0.16
N GLN A 133 9.26 -7.61 1.08
CA GLN A 133 9.44 -8.68 2.06
C GLN A 133 8.12 -9.36 2.41
N LEU A 134 7.05 -8.58 2.58
CA LEU A 134 5.71 -9.14 2.81
C LEU A 134 5.23 -9.96 1.61
N ASN A 135 5.53 -9.53 0.38
CA ASN A 135 5.04 -10.20 -0.83
C ASN A 135 5.59 -11.63 -1.02
N GLU A 136 6.77 -11.93 -0.43
CA GLU A 136 7.39 -13.26 -0.49
C GLU A 136 6.49 -14.36 0.12
N TYR A 137 5.64 -14.00 1.08
CA TYR A 137 4.71 -14.92 1.75
C TYR A 137 3.44 -15.21 0.95
N GLY A 138 3.30 -14.68 -0.26
CA GLY A 138 2.13 -14.92 -1.10
C GLY A 138 2.03 -16.34 -1.65
N GLU A 139 3.11 -17.12 -1.60
CA GLU A 139 3.18 -18.49 -2.16
C GLU A 139 2.85 -18.56 -3.67
N ALA A 140 3.12 -17.48 -4.41
CA ALA A 140 2.96 -17.49 -5.86
C ALA A 140 3.95 -18.50 -6.50
N PRO A 141 3.48 -19.44 -7.34
CA PRO A 141 4.34 -20.43 -7.97
C PRO A 141 5.29 -19.77 -8.98
N LYS A 142 6.43 -20.38 -9.29
CA LYS A 142 7.38 -19.78 -10.24
C LYS A 142 6.92 -19.82 -11.70
N GLN A 143 5.98 -20.70 -12.02
CA GLN A 143 5.49 -20.94 -13.37
C GLN A 143 4.04 -20.49 -13.52
N LEU A 144 3.72 -19.88 -14.67
CA LEU A 144 2.40 -19.38 -15.01
C LEU A 144 1.35 -20.51 -15.04
N GLU A 145 1.71 -21.71 -15.50
CA GLU A 145 0.79 -22.85 -15.58
C GLU A 145 0.19 -23.19 -14.20
N GLU A 146 1.05 -23.31 -13.18
CA GLU A 146 0.62 -23.53 -11.80
C GLU A 146 -0.23 -22.35 -11.27
N MET A 147 0.11 -21.11 -11.63
CA MET A 147 -0.70 -19.95 -11.26
C MET A 147 -2.10 -20.01 -11.87
N VAL A 148 -2.23 -20.46 -13.12
CA VAL A 148 -3.54 -20.62 -13.78
C VAL A 148 -4.41 -21.64 -13.05
N GLU A 149 -3.83 -22.73 -12.54
CA GLU A 149 -4.56 -23.69 -11.71
C GLU A 149 -5.04 -23.06 -10.39
N LEU A 150 -4.17 -22.32 -9.70
CA LEU A 150 -4.55 -21.61 -8.47
C LEU A 150 -5.63 -20.55 -8.72
N ALA A 151 -5.58 -19.88 -9.86
CA ALA A 151 -6.59 -18.92 -10.28
C ALA A 151 -7.94 -19.60 -10.60
N ALA A 152 -7.92 -20.76 -11.26
CA ALA A 152 -9.11 -21.57 -11.51
C ALA A 152 -9.76 -22.07 -10.20
N CYS A 153 -8.95 -22.32 -9.16
CA CYS A 153 -9.43 -22.65 -7.82
C CYS A 153 -9.86 -21.42 -6.99
N GLY A 154 -9.77 -20.20 -7.53
CA GLY A 154 -10.16 -18.97 -6.85
C GLY A 154 -9.21 -18.51 -5.75
N LYS A 155 -8.00 -19.08 -5.65
CA LYS A 155 -6.96 -18.63 -4.72
C LYS A 155 -6.25 -17.37 -5.20
N TRP A 156 -6.23 -17.18 -6.52
CA TRP A 156 -5.65 -16.03 -7.21
C TRP A 156 -6.61 -15.53 -8.28
N GLN A 157 -6.40 -14.31 -8.73
CA GLN A 157 -7.24 -13.65 -9.74
C GLN A 157 -6.36 -12.96 -10.77
N LEU A 158 -6.62 -13.20 -12.05
CA LEU A 158 -6.02 -12.45 -13.13
C LEU A 158 -6.52 -11.00 -13.06
N PHE A 159 -5.58 -10.05 -12.96
CA PHE A 159 -5.89 -8.64 -12.90
C PHE A 159 -5.75 -8.02 -14.29
N SER A 160 -6.89 -7.77 -14.95
CA SER A 160 -6.93 -7.19 -16.29
C SER A 160 -6.57 -5.70 -16.25
N GLY A 161 -5.30 -5.37 -16.44
CA GLY A 161 -4.86 -3.99 -16.61
C GLY A 161 -3.48 -3.93 -17.26
N LYS A 162 -3.21 -2.85 -18.01
CA LYS A 162 -1.89 -2.56 -18.60
C LYS A 162 -0.87 -2.12 -17.53
N PHE A 163 -0.86 -2.76 -16.37
CA PHE A 163 0.10 -2.50 -15.30
C PHE A 163 1.30 -3.44 -15.46
N HIS A 164 2.48 -3.02 -15.00
CA HIS A 164 3.71 -3.82 -15.06
C HIS A 164 4.13 -4.22 -16.49
N ARG A 165 3.89 -3.34 -17.47
CA ARG A 165 4.30 -3.51 -18.88
C ARG A 165 5.36 -2.50 -19.30
N TYR A 166 6.23 -2.10 -18.38
CA TYR A 166 7.29 -1.12 -18.66
C TYR A 166 8.42 -1.79 -19.44
N GLU A 167 8.94 -1.08 -20.46
CA GLU A 167 9.99 -1.60 -21.34
C GLU A 167 11.27 -1.95 -20.56
N VAL A 168 11.78 -3.16 -20.81
CA VAL A 168 13.05 -3.69 -20.29
C VAL A 168 13.80 -4.41 -21.41
N ASN A 169 15.11 -4.57 -21.28
CA ASN A 169 15.94 -5.10 -22.36
C ASN A 169 15.82 -6.63 -22.53
N ASP A 170 15.41 -7.33 -21.48
CA ASP A 170 15.56 -8.79 -21.39
C ASP A 170 14.35 -9.55 -21.93
N TYR A 171 13.18 -8.91 -22.02
CA TYR A 171 11.95 -9.53 -22.52
C TYR A 171 10.92 -8.48 -22.99
N ASP A 172 9.94 -8.91 -23.79
CA ASP A 172 8.82 -8.06 -24.20
C ASP A 172 7.77 -7.94 -23.09
N ALA A 173 7.75 -6.80 -22.40
CA ALA A 173 6.86 -6.53 -21.29
C ALA A 173 5.37 -6.38 -21.69
N SER A 174 5.05 -6.33 -22.99
CA SER A 174 3.66 -6.33 -23.44
C SER A 174 2.92 -7.63 -23.10
N TYR A 175 3.66 -8.73 -22.91
CA TYR A 175 3.17 -10.04 -22.49
C TYR A 175 3.05 -10.22 -20.97
N ASN A 176 3.37 -9.20 -20.18
CA ASN A 176 3.23 -9.29 -18.73
C ASN A 176 1.76 -9.28 -18.31
N GLU A 177 1.40 -10.29 -17.52
CA GLU A 177 0.09 -10.42 -16.89
C GLU A 177 0.22 -10.52 -15.38
N LYS A 178 -0.60 -9.76 -14.68
CA LYS A 178 -0.59 -9.64 -13.22
C LYS A 178 -1.66 -10.52 -12.60
N PHE A 179 -1.29 -11.23 -11.54
CA PHE A 179 -2.21 -11.95 -10.67
C PHE A 179 -2.18 -11.35 -9.27
N ILE A 180 -3.33 -11.39 -8.60
CA ILE A 180 -3.49 -10.92 -7.22
C ILE A 180 -4.14 -12.05 -6.40
N SER A 181 -3.69 -12.26 -5.17
CA SER A 181 -4.30 -13.25 -4.27
C SER A 181 -5.78 -12.94 -4.02
N ALA A 182 -6.56 -13.95 -3.62
CA ALA A 182 -8.00 -13.80 -3.41
C ALA A 182 -8.37 -12.73 -2.35
N ASP A 183 -7.50 -12.50 -1.37
CA ASP A 183 -7.65 -11.44 -0.36
C ASP A 183 -7.11 -10.08 -0.84
N GLY A 184 -6.46 -10.03 -2.00
CA GLY A 184 -5.98 -8.83 -2.67
C GLY A 184 -4.60 -8.34 -2.23
N ARG A 185 -3.94 -9.06 -1.32
CA ARG A 185 -2.68 -8.65 -0.69
C ARG A 185 -1.46 -8.89 -1.57
N PHE A 186 -1.31 -10.11 -2.05
CA PHE A 186 -0.10 -10.55 -2.73
C PHE A 186 -0.26 -10.35 -4.23
N GLU A 187 0.80 -9.91 -4.88
CA GLU A 187 0.82 -9.72 -6.32
C GLU A 187 1.98 -10.48 -6.93
N VAL A 188 1.76 -11.01 -8.13
CA VAL A 188 2.81 -11.60 -8.94
C VAL A 188 2.55 -11.24 -10.40
N VAL A 189 3.62 -11.14 -11.17
CA VAL A 189 3.56 -10.86 -12.60
C VAL A 189 4.27 -11.99 -13.33
N TYR A 190 3.68 -12.49 -14.41
CA TYR A 190 4.30 -13.46 -15.29
C TYR A 190 4.41 -12.90 -16.69
N ASN A 191 5.47 -13.27 -17.40
CA ASN A 191 5.52 -13.10 -18.84
C ASN A 191 4.79 -14.29 -19.50
N THR A 192 3.75 -14.01 -20.29
CA THR A 192 2.93 -15.06 -20.91
C THR A 192 3.61 -15.78 -22.08
N GLU A 193 4.66 -15.20 -22.68
CA GLU A 193 5.45 -15.85 -23.73
C GLU A 193 6.41 -16.89 -23.14
N THR A 194 7.09 -16.55 -22.05
CA THR A 194 8.06 -17.45 -21.41
C THR A 194 7.44 -18.36 -20.34
N GLY A 195 6.27 -17.98 -19.81
CA GLY A 195 5.62 -18.64 -18.67
C GLY A 195 6.30 -18.37 -17.33
N GLN A 196 7.33 -17.50 -17.29
CA GLN A 196 8.15 -17.27 -16.10
C GLN A 196 7.66 -16.08 -15.27
N MET A 197 7.82 -16.21 -13.95
CA MET A 197 7.64 -15.10 -13.01
C MET A 197 8.61 -13.95 -13.31
N ILE A 198 8.08 -12.73 -13.28
CA ILE A 198 8.83 -11.49 -13.40
C ILE A 198 9.41 -11.09 -12.05
N THR A 199 10.72 -10.92 -12.00
CA THR A 199 11.47 -10.54 -10.79
C THR A 199 12.27 -9.25 -10.96
N ASP A 200 12.17 -8.57 -12.10
CA ASP A 200 12.88 -7.30 -12.28
C ASP A 200 12.27 -6.20 -11.42
N ALA A 201 13.12 -5.29 -10.97
CA ALA A 201 12.77 -4.20 -10.07
C ALA A 201 11.68 -3.25 -10.59
N ILE A 202 11.37 -3.25 -11.89
CA ILE A 202 10.40 -2.33 -12.50
C ILE A 202 9.02 -2.99 -12.57
N ASN A 203 8.96 -4.25 -13.00
CA ASN A 203 7.71 -4.93 -13.32
C ASN A 203 7.30 -5.99 -12.29
N MET A 204 8.11 -6.31 -11.28
CA MET A 204 7.72 -7.28 -10.24
C MET A 204 6.42 -6.91 -9.52
N GLY A 205 5.70 -7.93 -9.04
CA GLY A 205 4.57 -7.77 -8.13
C GLY A 205 5.02 -7.37 -6.72
N THR A 206 4.10 -6.76 -5.96
CA THR A 206 4.37 -6.22 -4.62
C THR A 206 3.18 -6.45 -3.69
N TYR A 207 3.38 -6.38 -2.37
CA TYR A 207 2.29 -6.51 -1.40
C TYR A 207 1.41 -5.25 -1.35
N ASN A 208 0.09 -5.40 -1.31
CA ASN A 208 -0.88 -4.30 -1.14
C ASN A 208 -1.33 -4.19 0.33
N TYR A 209 -1.07 -3.03 0.95
CA TYR A 209 -1.59 -2.72 2.28
C TYR A 209 -3.10 -2.49 2.30
N ALA A 210 -3.63 -2.05 1.16
CA ALA A 210 -5.06 -1.88 0.97
C ALA A 210 -5.48 -2.53 -0.36
N PRO A 211 -6.09 -3.73 -0.32
CA PRO A 211 -6.63 -4.39 -1.51
C PRO A 211 -7.49 -3.47 -2.39
N GLY A 212 -7.19 -3.47 -3.68
CA GLY A 212 -7.94 -2.71 -4.68
C GLY A 212 -9.42 -3.08 -4.72
N SER A 213 -10.31 -2.10 -4.91
CA SER A 213 -11.74 -2.34 -5.01
C SER A 213 -12.44 -1.24 -5.80
N ILE A 214 -13.59 -1.57 -6.40
CA ILE A 214 -14.49 -0.60 -7.03
C ILE A 214 -15.21 0.29 -6.00
N ALA A 215 -15.27 -0.14 -4.73
CA ALA A 215 -15.90 0.64 -3.67
C ALA A 215 -15.08 1.92 -3.40
N PRO A 216 -15.68 3.13 -3.46
CA PRO A 216 -14.94 4.40 -3.44
C PRO A 216 -13.99 4.57 -2.25
N TRP A 217 -14.43 4.15 -1.06
CA TRP A 217 -13.60 4.21 0.15
C TRP A 217 -12.37 3.28 0.07
N LYS A 218 -12.57 2.03 -0.35
CA LYS A 218 -11.47 1.07 -0.52
C LYS A 218 -10.51 1.49 -1.64
N TYR A 219 -11.05 2.03 -2.74
CA TYR A 219 -10.24 2.64 -3.79
C TYR A 219 -9.36 3.79 -3.27
N TYR A 220 -9.92 4.65 -2.42
CA TYR A 220 -9.17 5.74 -1.79
C TYR A 220 -8.04 5.21 -0.90
N LEU A 221 -8.29 4.19 -0.08
CA LEU A 221 -7.25 3.58 0.76
C LEU A 221 -6.12 2.97 -0.11
N HIS A 222 -6.46 2.18 -1.11
CA HIS A 222 -5.48 1.62 -2.06
C HIS A 222 -4.66 2.72 -2.75
N HIS A 223 -5.33 3.80 -3.17
CA HIS A 223 -4.64 4.94 -3.75
C HIS A 223 -3.67 5.58 -2.76
N LYS A 224 -4.10 5.82 -1.52
CA LYS A 224 -3.32 6.48 -0.47
C LYS A 224 -2.09 5.67 -0.06
N TYR A 225 -2.24 4.37 0.20
CA TYR A 225 -1.19 3.56 0.81
C TYR A 225 -0.32 2.82 -0.20
N ASP A 226 -0.84 2.47 -1.37
CA ASP A 226 -0.09 1.68 -2.36
C ASP A 226 0.33 2.54 -3.56
N LYS A 227 -0.60 3.31 -4.14
CA LYS A 227 -0.31 4.05 -5.40
C LYS A 227 0.49 5.32 -5.19
N VAL A 228 0.24 6.08 -4.13
CA VAL A 228 0.94 7.36 -3.87
C VAL A 228 2.41 7.10 -3.53
N SER A 229 2.69 6.13 -2.67
CA SER A 229 4.05 5.71 -2.30
C SER A 229 4.80 5.12 -3.50
N TRP A 230 4.15 4.26 -4.30
CA TRP A 230 4.73 3.75 -5.55
C TRP A 230 5.07 4.85 -6.56
N LYS A 231 4.19 5.86 -6.74
CA LYS A 231 4.49 7.02 -7.59
C LYS A 231 5.64 7.89 -7.07
N LYS A 232 5.99 7.76 -5.80
CA LYS A 232 7.09 8.49 -5.19
C LYS A 232 8.41 7.72 -5.31
N TRP A 233 8.37 6.41 -5.13
CA TRP A 233 9.55 5.58 -4.89
C TRP A 233 9.74 4.41 -5.86
N GLY A 234 8.76 4.07 -6.70
CA GLY A 234 8.81 2.86 -7.53
C GLY A 234 8.60 1.58 -6.71
N ASN A 235 9.06 0.43 -7.20
CA ASN A 235 9.00 -0.84 -6.45
C ASN A 235 10.26 -1.06 -5.59
N THR A 236 11.41 -0.50 -5.99
CA THR A 236 12.71 -0.63 -5.31
C THR A 236 13.44 0.71 -5.35
N ASP A 237 14.46 0.86 -4.50
CA ASP A 237 15.34 2.02 -4.48
C ASP A 237 16.34 2.06 -5.66
N GLN A 238 16.42 0.98 -6.44
CA GLN A 238 17.32 0.85 -7.58
C GLN A 238 16.85 1.62 -8.81
N VAL A 239 15.53 1.78 -8.97
CA VAL A 239 14.93 2.44 -10.14
C VAL A 239 13.88 3.45 -9.69
N SER A 240 14.13 4.72 -9.98
CA SER A 240 13.20 5.80 -9.62
C SER A 240 11.90 5.74 -10.42
N TYR A 241 10.81 6.27 -9.86
CA TYR A 241 9.54 6.38 -10.57
C TYR A 241 9.64 7.16 -11.89
N GLU A 242 10.45 8.22 -11.95
CA GLU A 242 10.65 9.00 -13.17
C GLU A 242 11.32 8.19 -14.28
N GLU A 243 12.22 7.27 -13.91
CA GLU A 243 12.83 6.33 -14.86
C GLU A 243 11.82 5.28 -15.34
N ILE A 244 11.01 4.72 -14.43
CA ILE A 244 9.93 3.77 -14.78
C ILE A 244 8.97 4.41 -15.80
N LYS A 245 8.57 5.67 -15.56
CA LYS A 245 7.65 6.40 -16.42
C LYS A 245 8.19 6.63 -17.84
N GLN A 246 9.50 6.79 -18.00
CA GLN A 246 10.13 6.93 -19.32
C GLN A 246 10.08 5.64 -20.14
N ARG A 247 9.83 4.50 -19.48
CA ARG A 247 9.70 3.16 -20.07
C ARG A 247 8.25 2.75 -20.28
N GLU A 248 7.29 3.66 -20.08
CA GLU A 248 5.90 3.40 -20.47
C GLU A 248 5.84 3.14 -21.98
N PRO A 249 5.20 2.04 -22.44
CA PRO A 249 5.07 1.76 -23.86
C PRO A 249 4.45 2.97 -24.54
N SER A 250 5.14 3.49 -25.56
CA SER A 250 4.59 4.58 -26.36
C SER A 250 3.23 4.15 -26.91
N ILE A 251 2.18 4.95 -26.66
CA ILE A 251 0.88 4.73 -27.31
C ILE A 251 1.10 5.06 -28.79
N ILE A 252 1.57 4.09 -29.56
CA ILE A 252 1.32 4.08 -30.99
C ILE A 252 -0.19 3.85 -31.11
N THR A 253 -0.89 4.95 -31.33
CA THR A 253 -2.29 4.94 -31.74
C THR A 253 -2.40 4.10 -33.01
N PHE A 254 -2.74 2.81 -32.88
CA PHE A 254 -3.24 2.03 -34.01
C PHE A 254 -4.63 2.55 -34.34
N LEU A 255 -4.67 3.65 -35.09
CA LEU A 255 -5.78 3.98 -35.97
C LEU A 255 -5.57 3.18 -37.26
N LEU A 256 -6.06 1.94 -37.29
CA LEU A 256 -6.50 1.24 -38.49
C LEU A 256 -7.71 0.36 -38.14
#